data_AF-A0A1G5TW62-F1
#
_entry.id   AF-A0A1G5TW62-F1
#
_cell.length_a   1.000
_cell.length_b   1.000
_cell.length_c   1.000
_cell.angle_alpha   90.00
_cell.angle_beta   90.00
_cell.angle_gamma   90.00
#
_symmetry.space_group_name_H-M   'P 1'
#
loop_
_entity.id
_entity.type
_entity.pdbx_description
1 polymer ?
#
loop_
_entity_poly.entity_id
_entity_poly.type
_entity_poly.pdbx_seq_one_letter_code
_entity_poly.pdbx_strand_id
1 'polypeptide(L)' 'MSDDLQKVPIERVNWVRWDGSELVVSLVTMGRSLAFGFKPEAAHSLFEGIVKTLREQADEAIPANTAGSDEPAAG' A
#
# COMPACT_ATOMS: atom_id res chain seq x y z
N MET A 1 -30.66 0.84 0.76
CA MET A 1 -30.01 -0.46 1.02
C MET A 1 -28.53 -0.16 1.11
N SER A 2 -27.93 -0.29 2.28
CA SER A 2 -26.52 0.05 2.49
C SER A 2 -25.64 -1.02 1.85
N ASP A 3 -24.84 -0.63 0.86
CA ASP A 3 -23.68 -1.36 0.35
C ASP A 3 -22.63 -1.47 1.45
N ASP A 4 -22.90 -2.28 2.47
CA ASP A 4 -21.85 -2.74 3.38
C ASP A 4 -20.98 -3.74 2.59
N LEU A 5 -20.09 -3.20 1.76
CA LEU A 5 -18.99 -3.95 1.16
C LEU A 5 -18.19 -4.56 2.30
N GLN A 6 -18.41 -5.85 2.54
CA GLN A 6 -17.67 -6.60 3.55
C GLN A 6 -16.19 -6.53 3.20
N LYS A 7 -15.42 -5.79 3.99
CA LYS A 7 -13.96 -5.70 3.84
C LYS A 7 -13.37 -7.05 4.23
N VAL A 8 -12.92 -7.79 3.24
CA VAL A 8 -12.23 -9.06 3.42
C VAL A 8 -10.74 -8.75 3.65
N PRO A 9 -10.13 -9.17 4.79
CA PRO A 9 -8.75 -8.85 5.08
C PRO A 9 -7.80 -9.59 4.15
N ILE A 10 -6.80 -8.88 3.63
CA ILE A 10 -5.68 -9.49 2.92
C ILE A 10 -4.62 -9.83 3.96
N GLU A 11 -4.34 -11.13 4.13
CA GLU A 11 -3.35 -11.61 5.10
C GLU A 11 -1.94 -11.51 4.52
N ARG A 12 -1.79 -11.89 3.25
CA ARG A 12 -0.49 -11.92 2.55
C ARG A 12 -0.68 -11.80 1.05
N VAL A 13 0.24 -11.13 0.37
CA VAL A 13 0.42 -11.24 -1.09
C VAL A 13 1.50 -12.29 -1.35
N ASN A 14 1.18 -13.31 -2.15
CA ASN A 14 2.12 -14.37 -2.52
C ASN A 14 3.05 -13.92 -3.64
N TRP A 15 2.46 -13.41 -4.72
CA TRP A 15 3.19 -12.93 -5.90
C TRP A 15 2.31 -11.97 -6.70
N VAL A 16 2.97 -11.16 -7.52
CA VAL A 16 2.35 -10.24 -8.48
C VAL A 16 3.02 -10.47 -9.83
N ARG A 17 2.24 -10.60 -10.90
CA ARG A 17 2.74 -10.86 -12.25
C ARG A 17 1.94 -10.06 -13.28
N TRP A 18 2.63 -9.58 -14.31
CA TRP A 18 1.99 -9.10 -15.54
C TRP A 18 1.82 -10.27 -16.53
N ASP A 19 0.61 -10.49 -17.04
CA ASP A 19 0.33 -11.57 -18.00
C ASP A 19 0.31 -11.11 -19.47
N GLY A 20 0.47 -9.80 -19.71
CA GLY A 20 0.39 -9.18 -21.03
C GLY A 20 -0.83 -8.27 -21.19
N SER A 21 -1.92 -8.55 -20.50
CA SER A 21 -3.19 -7.80 -20.56
C SER A 21 -3.69 -7.34 -19.21
N GLU A 22 -3.32 -8.05 -18.15
CA GLU A 22 -3.76 -7.82 -16.78
C GLU A 22 -2.57 -7.94 -15.81
N LEU A 23 -2.69 -7.22 -14.70
CA LEU A 23 -1.89 -7.45 -13.52
C LEU A 23 -2.59 -8.53 -12.68
N VAL A 24 -1.97 -9.70 -12.54
CA VAL A 24 -2.49 -10.78 -11.72
C VAL A 24 -1.82 -10.74 -10.35
N VAL A 25 -2.63 -10.65 -9.30
CA VAL A 25 -2.20 -10.63 -7.90
C VAL A 25 -2.69 -11.90 -7.22
N SER A 26 -1.75 -12.72 -6.74
CA SER A 26 -2.08 -13.83 -5.85
C SER A 26 -1.95 -13.41 -4.41
N LEU A 27 -3.00 -13.63 -3.64
CA LEU A 27 -3.08 -13.27 -2.23
C LEU A 27 -3.69 -14.40 -1.39
N VAL A 28 -3.46 -14.33 -0.08
CA VAL A 28 -4.07 -15.17 0.94
C VAL A 28 -5.07 -14.33 1.72
N THR A 29 -6.28 -14.86 1.88
CA THR A 29 -7.34 -14.26 2.67
C THR A 29 -8.19 -15.35 3.32
N MET A 30 -8.53 -15.17 4.60
CA MET A 30 -9.31 -16.14 5.38
C MET A 30 -8.71 -17.56 5.29
N GLY A 31 -7.37 -17.67 5.31
CA GLY A 31 -6.63 -18.93 5.14
C GLY A 31 -6.72 -19.57 3.74
N ARG A 32 -7.25 -18.87 2.73
CA ARG A 32 -7.38 -19.37 1.34
C ARG A 32 -6.51 -18.56 0.39
N SER A 33 -5.90 -19.24 -0.59
CA SER A 33 -5.18 -18.54 -1.66
C SER A 33 -6.10 -18.28 -2.86
N LEU A 34 -6.11 -17.05 -3.33
CA LEU A 34 -6.88 -16.57 -4.48
C LEU A 34 -5.97 -15.79 -5.43
N ALA A 35 -6.35 -15.73 -6.71
CA ALA A 35 -5.69 -14.91 -7.72
C ALA A 35 -6.71 -13.98 -8.37
N PHE A 36 -6.37 -12.69 -8.46
CA PHE A 36 -7.22 -11.64 -9.03
C PHE A 36 -6.50 -10.98 -10.20
N GLY A 37 -7.17 -10.89 -11.34
CA GLY A 37 -6.72 -10.14 -12.51
C GLY A 37 -7.25 -8.71 -12.47
N PHE A 38 -6.38 -7.74 -12.71
CA PHE A 38 -6.72 -6.33 -12.83
C PHE A 38 -6.36 -5.83 -14.23
N LYS A 39 -7.33 -5.26 -14.93
CA LYS A 39 -7.09 -4.53 -16.17
C LYS A 39 -6.11 -3.36 -15.96
N PRO A 40 -5.44 -2.87 -17.01
CA PRO A 40 -4.37 -1.87 -16.88
C PRO A 40 -4.78 -0.63 -16.08
N GLU A 41 -6.00 -0.14 -16.26
CA GLU A 41 -6.51 1.05 -15.56
C GLU A 41 -6.69 0.79 -14.07
N ALA A 42 -7.28 -0.36 -13.71
CA ALA A 42 -7.47 -0.76 -12.31
C ALA A 42 -6.12 -1.08 -11.63
N ALA A 43 -5.19 -1.69 -12.36
CA ALA A 43 -3.84 -1.95 -11.90
C ALA A 43 -3.07 -0.64 -11.61
N HIS A 44 -3.27 0.38 -12.46
CA HIS A 44 -2.70 1.70 -12.25
C HIS A 44 -3.26 2.35 -10.98
N SER A 45 -4.59 2.38 -10.81
CA SER A 45 -5.21 2.91 -9.58
C SER A 45 -4.77 2.17 -8.32
N LEU A 46 -4.60 0.83 -8.39
CA LEU A 46 -4.05 0.04 -7.29
C LEU A 46 -2.62 0.50 -6.94
N PHE A 47 -1.77 0.67 -7.94
CA PHE A 47 -0.40 1.12 -7.74
C PHE A 47 -0.33 2.53 -7.13
N GLU A 48 -1.12 3.48 -7.63
CA GLU A 48 -1.19 4.83 -7.07
C GLU A 48 -1.65 4.82 -5.60
N GLY A 49 -2.64 4.00 -5.26
CA GLY A 49 -3.09 3.82 -3.89
C GLY A 49 -1.99 3.33 -2.96
N ILE A 50 -1.23 2.32 -3.39
CA ILE A 50 -0.09 1.78 -2.64
C ILE A 50 0.99 2.86 -2.44
N VAL A 51 1.38 3.56 -3.50
CA VAL A 51 2.40 4.62 -3.43
C VAL A 51 1.97 5.73 -2.47
N LYS A 52 0.70 6.13 -2.52
CA LYS A 52 0.15 7.14 -1.62
C LYS A 52 0.24 6.70 -0.16
N THR A 53 -0.22 5.49 0.17
CA THR A 53 -0.17 4.97 1.55
C THR A 53 1.27 4.85 2.05
N LEU A 54 2.19 4.39 1.20
CA LEU A 54 3.61 4.30 1.57
C LEU A 54 4.22 5.69 1.83
N ARG A 55 3.83 6.70 1.05
CA ARG A 55 4.27 8.08 1.29
C ARG A 55 3.73 8.60 2.62
N GLU A 56 2.44 8.42 2.90
CA GLU A 56 1.83 8.83 4.17
C GLU A 56 2.54 8.17 5.36
N GLN A 57 2.83 6.87 5.28
CA GLN A 57 3.60 6.17 6.31
C GLN A 57 5.04 6.66 6.44
N ALA A 58 5.70 6.97 5.33
CA ALA A 58 7.05 7.51 5.35
C ALA A 58 7.08 8.90 5.99
N ASP A 59 6.11 9.76 5.66
CA ASP A 59 5.98 11.10 6.23
C ASP A 59 5.69 11.03 7.75
N GLU A 60 4.84 10.10 8.20
CA GLU A 60 4.60 9.85 9.63
C GLU A 60 5.82 9.29 10.37
N ALA A 61 6.65 8.49 9.68
CA ALA A 61 7.84 7.87 10.26
C ALA A 61 9.04 8.83 10.37
N ILE A 62 9.04 9.97 9.68
CA ILE A 62 10.06 11.02 9.83
C ILE A 62 9.67 11.89 11.04
N PRO A 63 10.37 11.78 12.19
CA PRO A 63 10.04 12.61 13.33
C PRO A 63 10.34 14.07 13.00
N ALA A 64 9.38 14.97 13.24
CA ALA A 64 9.49 16.40 13.01
C ALA A 64 10.61 17.13 13.81
N ASN A 65 11.43 16.41 14.59
CA ASN A 65 12.33 16.98 15.59
C ASN A 65 13.82 17.03 15.18
N THR A 66 14.16 16.83 13.90
CA THR A 66 15.54 17.00 13.40
C THR A 66 15.76 18.40 12.79
N ALA A 67 15.06 19.41 13.27
CA ALA A 67 15.16 20.80 12.80
C ALA A 67 15.31 21.82 13.94
N GLY A 68 15.91 21.42 15.07
CA GLY A 68 16.17 22.33 16.18
C GLY A 68 17.06 21.73 17.25
N SER A 69 18.38 21.76 17.03
CA SER A 69 19.43 21.73 18.07
C SER A 69 20.78 21.97 17.42
N ASP A 70 21.09 23.24 17.11
CA ASP A 70 22.46 23.74 17.13
C ASP A 70 22.41 25.23 17.50
N GLU A 71 22.15 25.48 18.78
CA GLU A 71 22.48 26.75 19.42
C GLU A 71 23.90 26.59 19.97
N PRO A 72 24.92 27.32 19.47
CA PRO A 72 26.23 27.24 20.05
C PRO A 72 26.20 28.06 21.35
N ALA A 73 26.14 27.36 22.48
CA ALA A 73 26.49 27.92 23.77
C ALA A 73 28.02 28.10 23.84
N ALA A 74 28.49 29.34 23.68
CA ALA A 74 29.75 29.84 24.22
C ALA A 74 29.65 31.38 24.25
N GLY A 75 29.80 32.08 25.38
CA GLY A 75 30.70 31.81 26.50
C GLY A 75 31.94 32.66 26.31
#